data_AF-A0A497BAW5-F1
#
_entry.id   AF-A0A497BAW5-F1
#
_cell.length_a   1.000
_cell.length_b   1.000
_cell.length_c   1.000
_cell.angle_alpha   90.00
_cell.angle_beta   90.00
_cell.angle_gamma   90.00
#
_symmetry.space_group_name_H-M   'P 1'
#
loop_
_entity.id
_entity.type
_entity.pdbx_description
1 polymer ?
#
loop_
_entity_poly.entity_id
_entity_poly.type
_entity_poly.pdbx_seq_one_letter_code
_entity_poly.pdbx_strand_id
1 'polypeptide(L)'
;TRAGGSTNIAGGMLGGIDVLSTQGGHYGRPGAAHVMVLMTDGEANVTPNSYCDDDPNLWPNDSVNAKDCVMYYAHDARDNAIVVYTISLGWGADRELMEAVADTTGGFHRWAPTSDKLDAIFEELFKRIFLRLIG
;
A
#
# COMPACT_ATOMS: atom_id res chain seq x y z
N THR A 1 -8.14 -23.15 -0.96
CA THR A 1 -7.91 -22.79 0.44
C THR A 1 -8.59 -21.46 0.70
N ARG A 2 -9.59 -21.40 1.60
CA ARG A 2 -10.23 -20.12 1.97
C ARG A 2 -9.31 -19.44 2.99
N ALA A 3 -8.91 -18.20 2.73
CA ALA A 3 -8.26 -17.38 3.75
C ALA A 3 -9.30 -17.11 4.84
N GLY A 4 -9.19 -17.81 5.98
CA GLY A 4 -9.96 -17.56 7.19
C GLY A 4 -9.13 -16.78 8.20
N GLY A 5 -8.44 -15.74 7.73
CA GLY A 5 -7.49 -14.95 8.52
C GLY A 5 -7.90 -13.48 8.54
N SER A 6 -7.32 -12.76 9.49
CA SER A 6 -7.35 -11.29 9.51
C SER A 6 -6.57 -10.71 8.33
N THR A 7 -7.01 -9.55 7.86
CA THR A 7 -6.37 -8.78 6.79
C THR A 7 -5.74 -7.54 7.42
N ASN A 8 -4.51 -7.69 7.90
CA ASN A 8 -3.71 -6.61 8.48
C ASN A 8 -2.88 -5.90 7.40
N ILE A 9 -3.55 -5.16 6.52
CA ILE A 9 -2.92 -4.43 5.40
C ILE A 9 -1.88 -3.43 5.94
N ALA A 10 -2.26 -2.66 6.94
CA ALA A 10 -1.42 -1.68 7.61
C ALA A 10 -0.13 -2.29 8.19
N GLY A 11 -0.18 -3.50 8.78
CA GLY A 11 1.01 -4.20 9.25
C GLY A 11 1.96 -4.64 8.14
N GLY A 12 1.42 -5.02 6.97
CA GLY A 12 2.22 -5.28 5.78
C GLY A 12 2.93 -4.02 5.27
N MET A 13 2.23 -2.88 5.29
CA MET A 13 2.82 -1.58 4.92
C MET A 13 3.91 -1.17 5.91
N LEU A 14 3.65 -1.24 7.21
CA LEU A 14 4.64 -0.96 8.26
C LEU A 14 5.92 -1.78 8.05
N GLY A 15 5.81 -3.09 7.86
CA GLY A 15 6.99 -3.93 7.61
C GLY A 15 7.73 -3.56 6.31
N GLY A 16 7.02 -3.12 5.27
CA GLY A 16 7.62 -2.61 4.05
C GLY A 16 8.32 -1.27 4.25
N ILE A 17 7.74 -0.37 5.05
CA ILE A 17 8.33 0.92 5.43
C ILE A 17 9.61 0.68 6.24
N ASP A 18 9.60 -0.22 7.23
CA ASP A 18 10.80 -0.55 8.03
C ASP A 18 11.97 -1.02 7.15
N VAL A 19 11.68 -1.77 6.08
CA VAL A 19 12.69 -2.24 5.12
C VAL A 19 13.20 -1.12 4.22
N LEU A 20 12.30 -0.23 3.77
CA LEU A 20 12.54 0.80 2.77
C LEU A 20 12.86 2.19 3.35
N SER A 21 12.73 2.38 4.67
CA SER A 21 12.89 3.68 5.33
C SER A 21 14.26 4.26 5.04
N THR A 22 14.37 5.59 5.15
CA THR A 22 15.62 6.35 5.06
C THR A 22 16.12 6.85 6.41
N GLN A 23 15.51 6.41 7.53
CA GLN A 23 16.01 6.59 8.90
C GLN A 23 16.96 5.45 9.36
N GLY A 24 18.15 5.79 9.85
CA GLY A 24 19.28 4.86 10.05
C GLY A 24 18.95 3.46 10.60
N GLY A 25 19.54 2.42 9.98
CA GLY A 25 19.30 1.00 10.32
C GLY A 25 18.58 0.19 9.21
N HIS A 26 18.14 0.88 8.17
CA HIS A 26 17.49 0.34 6.97
C HIS A 26 18.42 -0.34 5.97
N TYR A 27 17.82 -1.20 5.14
CA TYR A 27 18.48 -1.93 4.04
C TYR A 27 18.41 -1.18 2.70
N GLY A 28 17.68 -0.05 2.64
CA GLY A 28 17.55 0.79 1.46
C GLY A 28 18.82 1.57 1.14
N ARG A 29 19.14 1.70 -0.16
CA ARG A 29 20.23 2.57 -0.60
C ARG A 29 19.75 4.02 -0.54
N PRO A 30 20.41 4.94 0.18
CA PRO A 30 19.92 6.32 0.38
C PRO A 30 19.58 7.13 -0.88
N GLY A 31 20.14 6.74 -2.04
CA GLY A 31 19.86 7.40 -3.33
C GLY A 31 19.14 6.51 -4.35
N ALA A 32 18.51 5.40 -3.92
CA ALA A 32 17.61 4.63 -4.77
C ALA A 32 16.17 5.13 -4.58
N ALA A 33 15.31 4.93 -5.58
CA ALA A 33 13.89 5.09 -5.34
C ALA A 33 13.40 3.96 -4.44
N HIS A 34 12.63 4.31 -3.41
CA HIS A 34 11.96 3.36 -2.55
C HIS A 34 10.55 3.13 -3.09
N VAL A 35 10.28 1.89 -3.49
CA VAL A 35 9.01 1.53 -4.13
C VAL A 35 8.41 0.32 -3.43
N MET A 36 7.14 0.43 -3.09
CA MET A 36 6.34 -0.66 -2.55
C MET A 36 5.23 -1.01 -3.54
N VAL A 37 4.95 -2.30 -3.73
CA VAL A 37 3.77 -2.76 -4.49
C VAL A 37 2.85 -3.50 -3.51
N LEU A 38 1.73 -2.87 -3.17
CA LEU A 38 0.73 -3.41 -2.25
C LEU A 38 -0.37 -4.13 -3.05
N MET A 39 -0.62 -5.40 -2.75
CA MET A 39 -1.61 -6.23 -3.45
C MET A 39 -2.59 -6.85 -2.46
N THR A 40 -3.87 -6.52 -2.59
CA THR A 40 -4.91 -6.92 -1.63
C THR A 40 -6.30 -6.61 -2.21
N ASP A 41 -7.37 -7.09 -1.61
CA ASP A 41 -8.74 -6.69 -1.91
C ASP A 41 -9.14 -5.37 -1.21
N GLY A 42 -8.30 -4.79 -0.35
CA GLY A 42 -8.58 -3.51 0.31
C GLY A 42 -9.48 -3.61 1.55
N GLU A 43 -9.89 -4.82 1.94
CA GLU A 43 -10.78 -5.04 3.09
C GLU A 43 -9.96 -5.28 4.37
N ALA A 44 -9.29 -4.23 4.84
CA ALA A 44 -8.56 -4.26 6.11
C ALA A 44 -9.52 -4.49 7.29
N ASN A 45 -9.17 -5.42 8.19
CA ASN A 45 -10.00 -5.72 9.38
C ASN A 45 -9.20 -5.87 10.68
N VAL A 46 -7.89 -5.66 10.64
CA VAL A 46 -7.00 -5.69 11.80
C VAL A 46 -5.99 -4.56 11.71
N THR A 47 -5.72 -3.91 12.86
CA THR A 47 -4.68 -2.90 13.03
C THR A 47 -3.37 -3.56 13.49
N PRO A 48 -2.19 -3.04 13.10
CA PRO A 48 -0.90 -3.61 13.52
C PRO A 48 -0.50 -3.22 14.95
N ASN A 49 -0.98 -2.08 15.43
CA ASN A 49 -0.72 -1.49 16.74
C ASN A 49 -1.75 -0.39 16.99
N SER A 50 -1.60 0.34 18.11
CA SER A 50 -2.49 1.45 18.48
C SER A 50 -2.02 2.82 18.00
N TYR A 51 -0.91 2.94 17.27
CA TYR A 51 -0.38 4.26 16.86
C TYR A 51 -1.25 4.95 15.81
N CYS A 52 -1.93 4.17 14.97
CA CYS A 52 -2.87 4.70 14.01
C CYS A 52 -4.25 5.04 14.60
N ASP A 53 -4.49 4.71 15.88
CA ASP A 53 -5.76 4.98 16.58
C ASP A 53 -5.91 6.47 16.96
N ASP A 54 -4.82 7.24 16.91
CA ASP A 54 -4.77 8.64 17.37
C ASP A 54 -5.37 9.64 16.36
N ASP A 55 -5.55 9.25 15.08
CA ASP A 55 -6.23 10.06 14.05
C ASP A 55 -7.41 9.28 13.41
N PRO A 56 -8.51 9.11 14.15
CA PRO A 56 -9.63 8.28 13.72
C PRO A 56 -10.55 9.06 12.78
N ASN A 57 -10.11 9.39 11.56
CA ASN A 57 -10.94 9.88 10.43
C ASN A 57 -10.14 9.96 9.10
N LEU A 58 -9.05 9.21 8.97
CA LEU A 58 -8.21 9.26 7.75
C LEU A 58 -8.90 8.61 6.54
N TRP A 59 -9.84 7.69 6.79
CA TRP A 59 -10.67 7.09 5.75
C TRP A 59 -12.16 7.40 5.99
N PRO A 60 -12.82 8.17 5.12
CA PRO A 60 -14.23 8.48 5.30
C PRO A 60 -15.08 7.23 5.04
N ASN A 61 -16.09 7.02 5.88
CA ASN A 61 -17.12 5.96 5.75
C ASN A 61 -16.73 4.56 6.23
N ASP A 62 -15.80 4.43 7.17
CA ASP A 62 -15.65 3.17 7.90
C ASP A 62 -15.58 3.40 9.42
N SER A 63 -16.29 2.56 10.18
CA SER A 63 -16.18 2.50 11.66
C SER A 63 -15.00 1.62 12.10
N VAL A 64 -14.34 0.97 11.14
CA VAL A 64 -13.23 0.06 11.36
C VAL A 64 -11.91 0.81 11.21
N ASN A 65 -11.28 1.07 12.35
CA ASN A 65 -9.93 1.68 12.49
C ASN A 65 -8.85 1.02 11.59
N ALA A 66 -9.06 -0.21 11.12
CA ALA A 66 -8.12 -0.86 10.21
C ALA A 66 -7.91 -0.12 8.88
N LYS A 67 -8.93 0.52 8.30
CA LYS A 67 -8.77 1.31 7.07
C LYS A 67 -8.12 2.67 7.33
N ASP A 68 -8.41 3.29 8.47
CA ASP A 68 -7.68 4.48 8.93
C ASP A 68 -6.18 4.18 9.10
N CYS A 69 -5.84 3.03 9.70
CA CYS A 69 -4.45 2.58 9.80
C CYS A 69 -3.78 2.37 8.43
N VAL A 70 -4.51 1.93 7.41
CA VAL A 70 -3.95 1.82 6.06
C VAL A 70 -3.56 3.19 5.51
N MET A 71 -4.43 4.19 5.69
CA MET A 71 -4.14 5.57 5.27
C MET A 71 -3.05 6.22 6.11
N TYR A 72 -2.99 5.95 7.41
CA TYR A 72 -1.92 6.39 8.30
C TYR A 72 -0.56 5.94 7.76
N TYR A 73 -0.40 4.65 7.46
CA TYR A 73 0.86 4.13 6.91
C TYR A 73 1.10 4.54 5.45
N ALA A 74 0.08 4.93 4.70
CA ALA A 74 0.29 5.57 3.40
C ALA A 74 0.95 6.96 3.56
N HIS A 75 0.54 7.73 4.57
CA HIS A 75 1.19 8.99 4.90
C HIS A 75 2.63 8.77 5.42
N ASP A 76 2.84 7.80 6.29
CA ASP A 76 4.19 7.46 6.78
C ASP A 76 5.12 7.00 5.63
N ALA A 77 4.61 6.18 4.70
CA ALA A 77 5.34 5.79 3.50
C ALA A 77 5.73 7.03 2.65
N ARG A 78 4.79 7.95 2.41
CA ARG A 78 5.06 9.20 1.69
C ARG A 78 6.16 10.01 2.38
N ASP A 79 6.07 10.15 3.70
CA ASP A 79 7.01 10.96 4.49
C ASP A 79 8.42 10.32 4.54
N ASN A 80 8.51 9.00 4.32
CA ASN A 80 9.76 8.26 4.07
C ASN A 80 10.19 8.24 2.58
N ALA A 81 9.57 9.05 1.71
CA ALA A 81 9.80 9.10 0.27
C ALA A 81 9.61 7.74 -0.44
N ILE A 82 8.71 6.91 0.08
CA ILE A 82 8.33 5.62 -0.49
C ILE A 82 7.11 5.81 -1.38
N VAL A 83 7.21 5.37 -2.63
CA VAL A 83 6.10 5.38 -3.58
C VAL A 83 5.38 4.04 -3.50
N VAL A 84 4.09 4.05 -3.19
CA VAL A 84 3.26 2.84 -3.08
C VAL A 84 2.40 2.70 -4.34
N TYR A 85 2.65 1.65 -5.11
CA TYR A 85 1.76 1.20 -6.17
C TYR A 85 0.79 0.18 -5.59
N THR A 86 -0.46 0.19 -6.05
CA THR A 86 -1.49 -0.70 -5.50
C THR A 86 -2.13 -1.56 -6.59
N ILE A 87 -2.43 -2.82 -6.24
CA ILE A 87 -3.20 -3.74 -7.07
C ILE A 87 -4.39 -4.28 -6.26
N SER A 88 -5.60 -3.87 -6.61
CA SER A 88 -6.82 -4.46 -6.05
C SER A 88 -7.10 -5.83 -6.68
N LEU A 89 -7.40 -6.83 -5.86
CA LEU A 89 -7.66 -8.20 -6.30
C LEU A 89 -9.13 -8.58 -6.15
N GLY A 90 -9.75 -9.05 -7.24
CA GLY A 90 -11.12 -9.57 -7.22
C GLY A 90 -12.20 -8.49 -7.40
N TRP A 91 -13.43 -8.96 -7.57
CA TRP A 91 -14.58 -8.11 -7.93
C TRP A 91 -15.14 -7.29 -6.77
N GLY A 92 -15.00 -7.80 -5.54
CA GLY A 92 -15.46 -7.13 -4.33
C GLY A 92 -14.40 -6.26 -3.66
N ALA A 93 -13.34 -5.90 -4.38
CA ALA A 93 -12.25 -5.13 -3.79
C ALA A 93 -12.66 -3.68 -3.49
N ASP A 94 -12.24 -3.18 -2.33
CA ASP A 94 -12.28 -1.77 -1.97
C ASP A 94 -11.21 -1.02 -2.77
N ARG A 95 -11.58 -0.65 -4.00
CA ARG A 95 -10.69 0.06 -4.93
C ARG A 95 -10.48 1.51 -4.53
N GLU A 96 -11.46 2.11 -3.85
CA GLU A 96 -11.35 3.50 -3.41
C GLU A 96 -10.23 3.64 -2.38
N LEU A 97 -10.18 2.75 -1.38
CA LEU A 97 -9.07 2.73 -0.41
C LEU A 97 -7.73 2.53 -1.10
N MET A 98 -7.65 1.55 -2.01
CA MET A 98 -6.40 1.21 -2.68
C MET A 98 -5.93 2.31 -3.65
N GLU A 99 -6.86 3.03 -4.28
CA GLU A 99 -6.56 4.21 -5.10
C GLU A 99 -6.04 5.36 -4.23
N ALA A 100 -6.69 5.63 -3.10
CA ALA A 100 -6.25 6.68 -2.17
C ALA A 100 -4.86 6.42 -1.58
N VAL A 101 -4.53 5.17 -1.23
CA VAL A 101 -3.16 4.79 -0.80
C VAL A 101 -2.13 5.10 -1.88
N ALA A 102 -2.42 4.75 -3.14
CA ALA A 102 -1.51 5.02 -4.24
C ALA A 102 -1.34 6.53 -4.46
N ASP A 103 -2.44 7.27 -4.50
CA ASP A 103 -2.44 8.72 -4.73
C ASP A 103 -1.69 9.48 -3.62
N THR A 104 -1.86 9.04 -2.37
CA THR A 104 -1.19 9.63 -1.19
C THR A 104 0.33 9.66 -1.33
N THR A 105 0.90 8.65 -2.01
CA THR A 105 2.35 8.48 -2.18
C THR A 105 2.85 8.88 -3.58
N GLY A 106 1.94 9.34 -4.46
CA GLY A 106 2.25 9.61 -5.86
C GLY A 106 2.58 8.35 -6.67
N GLY A 107 2.03 7.21 -6.25
CA GLY A 107 2.06 5.93 -6.95
C GLY A 107 0.92 5.81 -7.94
N PHE A 108 0.48 4.58 -8.20
CA PHE A 108 -0.59 4.33 -9.15
C PHE A 108 -1.34 3.03 -8.86
N HIS A 109 -2.66 3.09 -9.04
CA HIS A 109 -3.56 1.97 -8.77
C HIS A 109 -3.89 1.16 -10.02
N ARG A 110 -3.99 -0.16 -9.85
CA ARG A 110 -4.47 -1.12 -10.84
C ARG A 110 -5.45 -2.09 -10.20
N TRP A 111 -6.35 -2.63 -11.02
CA TRP A 111 -7.32 -3.61 -10.57
C TRP A 111 -7.23 -4.88 -11.42
N ALA A 112 -7.11 -6.01 -10.73
CA ALA A 112 -7.10 -7.34 -11.30
C ALA A 112 -8.40 -8.07 -10.88
N PRO A 113 -9.46 -8.05 -11.70
CA PRO A 113 -10.68 -8.83 -11.41
C PRO A 113 -10.39 -10.34 -11.29
N THR A 114 -9.38 -10.80 -12.02
CA THR A 114 -8.98 -12.20 -12.16
C THR A 114 -7.45 -12.27 -12.30
N SER A 115 -6.86 -13.42 -11.95
CA SER A 115 -5.40 -13.59 -11.90
C SER A 115 -4.71 -13.49 -13.25
N ASP A 116 -5.39 -13.74 -14.36
CA ASP A 116 -4.86 -13.60 -15.73
C ASP A 116 -4.52 -12.14 -16.09
N LYS A 117 -4.97 -11.16 -15.30
CA LYS A 117 -4.62 -9.75 -15.49
C LYS A 117 -3.31 -9.34 -14.83
N LEU A 118 -2.79 -10.14 -13.90
CA LEU A 118 -1.64 -9.76 -13.09
C LEU A 118 -0.38 -9.53 -13.93
N ASP A 119 -0.10 -10.40 -14.90
CA ASP A 119 1.10 -10.28 -15.73
C ASP A 119 1.13 -8.94 -16.48
N ALA A 120 0.01 -8.56 -17.11
CA ALA A 120 -0.08 -7.29 -17.82
C ALA A 120 0.03 -6.07 -16.89
N ILE A 121 -0.52 -6.17 -15.66
CA ILE A 121 -0.45 -5.11 -14.66
C ILE A 121 0.99 -4.95 -14.15
N PHE A 122 1.67 -6.05 -13.83
CA PHE A 122 3.07 -6.01 -13.42
C PHE A 122 3.96 -5.39 -14.50
N GLU A 123 3.78 -5.78 -15.76
CA GLU A 123 4.50 -5.18 -16.89
C GLU A 123 4.28 -3.67 -17.01
N GLU A 124 3.06 -3.18 -16.78
CA GLU A 124 2.79 -1.75 -16.76
C GLU A 124 3.48 -1.05 -15.57
N LEU A 125 3.38 -1.63 -14.38
CA LEU A 125 4.01 -1.08 -13.17
C LEU A 125 5.52 -1.02 -13.31
N PHE A 126 6.16 -2.08 -13.82
CA PHE A 126 7.60 -2.11 -14.08
C PHE A 126 8.03 -0.99 -15.02
N LYS A 127 7.29 -0.77 -16.12
CA LYS A 127 7.59 0.34 -17.05
C LYS A 127 7.48 1.70 -16.36
N ARG A 128 6.47 1.92 -15.53
CA ARG A 128 6.29 3.19 -14.80
C ARG A 128 7.38 3.43 -13.77
N ILE A 129 7.73 2.41 -13.00
CA ILE A 129 8.84 2.46 -12.04
C ILE A 129 10.14 2.77 -12.77
N PHE A 130 10.41 2.09 -13.88
CA PHE A 130 11.61 2.31 -14.68
C PHE A 130 11.71 3.73 -15.22
N LEU A 131 10.61 4.29 -15.76
CA LEU A 131 10.58 5.68 -16.25
C LEU A 131 10.90 6.70 -15.15
N ARG A 132 10.52 6.43 -13.90
CA ARG A 132 10.81 7.31 -12.76
C ARG A 132 12.26 7.22 -12.27
N LEU A 133 12.98 6.15 -12.62
CA LEU A 133 14.38 5.94 -12.23
C LEU A 133 15.39 6.55 -13.21
N ILE A 134 14.95 6.97 -14.39
CA ILE A 134 15.81 7.49 -15.47
C ILE A 134 15.66 9.00 -15.71
N GLY A 135 14.73 9.67 -15.02
CA GLY A 135 14.50 11.12 -15.07
C GLY A 135 14.94 11.80 -13.79
#